data_AF-A0A7Z0MNA6-F1
#
_entry.id   AF-A0A7Z0MNA6-F1
#
_cell.length_a   1.000
_cell.length_b   1.000
_cell.length_c   1.000
_cell.angle_alpha   90.00
_cell.angle_beta   90.00
_cell.angle_gamma   90.00
#
_symmetry.space_group_name_H-M   'P 1'
#
loop_
_entity.id
_entity.type
_entity.pdbx_description
1 polymer ?
#
loop_
_entity_poly.entity_id
_entity_poly.type
_entity_poly.pdbx_seq_one_letter_code
_entity_poly.pdbx_strand_id
1 'polypeptide(L)' 'MAHLKTQGFNVQDNVIEDIQKIKDQYTISRPLASCHTAVINGYIVEGHVPASDIRHVN' A
#
# COMPACT_ATOMS: atom_id res chain seq x y z
N MET A 1 -2.72 5.74 -6.67
CA MET A 1 -2.99 6.74 -5.61
C MET A 1 -4.18 7.64 -5.90
N ALA A 2 -4.29 8.26 -7.09
CA ALA A 2 -5.46 9.07 -7.46
C ALA A 2 -6.81 8.33 -7.27
N HIS A 3 -6.87 7.04 -7.61
CA HIS A 3 -8.06 6.20 -7.38
C HIS A 3 -8.47 6.10 -5.89
N LEU A 4 -7.52 6.00 -4.96
CA LEU A 4 -7.84 5.92 -3.53
C LEU A 4 -8.34 7.27 -3.00
N LYS A 5 -7.73 8.37 -3.44
CA LYS A 5 -8.17 9.73 -3.11
C LYS A 5 -9.60 10.00 -3.59
N THR A 6 -9.95 9.61 -4.82
CA THR A 6 -11.32 9.78 -5.34
C THR A 6 -12.35 8.88 -4.66
N GLN A 7 -11.89 7.80 -4.02
CA GLN A 7 -12.71 6.88 -3.23
C GLN A 7 -12.87 7.31 -1.77
N GLY A 8 -12.36 8.50 -1.40
CA GLY A 8 -12.53 9.11 -0.07
C GLY A 8 -11.48 8.68 0.96
N PHE A 9 -10.44 7.95 0.56
CA PHE A 9 -9.35 7.61 1.47
C PHE A 9 -8.45 8.84 1.70
N ASN A 10 -8.04 9.05 2.95
CA ASN A 10 -6.99 10.00 3.27
C ASN A 10 -5.64 9.38 2.93
N VAL A 11 -5.09 9.72 1.76
CA VAL A 11 -3.86 9.11 1.23
C VAL A 11 -2.69 10.08 1.34
N GLN A 12 -1.66 9.68 2.07
CA GLN A 12 -0.37 10.34 2.05
C GLN A 12 0.55 9.63 1.05
N ASP A 13 0.89 10.32 -0.04
CA ASP A 13 1.82 9.79 -1.04
C ASP A 13 3.26 10.11 -0.60
N ASN A 14 4.03 9.09 -0.28
CA ASN A 14 5.46 9.21 0.02
C ASN A 14 6.26 8.61 -1.14
N VAL A 15 6.89 9.46 -1.95
CA VAL A 15 7.80 9.01 -3.02
C VAL A 15 9.14 8.66 -2.38
N ILE A 16 9.52 7.39 -2.45
CA ILE A 16 10.73 6.86 -1.82
C ILE A 16 11.61 6.27 -2.91
N GLU A 17 12.88 6.70 -2.96
CA GLU A 17 13.84 6.22 -3.96
C GLU A 17 14.15 4.72 -3.82
N ASP A 18 14.20 4.23 -2.58
CA ASP A 18 14.50 2.84 -2.25
C ASP A 18 13.32 2.17 -1.53
N ILE A 19 12.32 1.76 -2.31
CA ILE A 19 11.14 1.08 -1.79
C ILE A 19 11.45 -0.32 -1.25
N GLN A 20 12.59 -0.93 -1.60
CA GLN A 20 12.96 -2.26 -1.10
C GLN A 20 13.28 -2.21 0.40
N LYS A 21 13.96 -1.16 0.87
CA LYS A 21 14.16 -0.95 2.31
C LYS A 21 12.86 -0.90 3.11
N ILE A 22 11.83 -0.29 2.54
CA ILE A 22 10.51 -0.22 3.18
C ILE A 22 9.87 -1.60 3.20
N LYS A 23 9.91 -2.34 2.10
CA LYS A 23 9.39 -3.71 2.05
C LYS A 23 10.08 -4.65 3.03
N ASP A 24 11.40 -4.53 3.17
CA ASP A 24 12.18 -5.29 4.13
C ASP A 24 11.80 -4.93 5.58
N GLN A 25 11.62 -3.64 5.89
CA GLN A 25 11.13 -3.19 7.21
C GLN A 25 9.79 -3.82 7.58
N TYR A 26 8.90 -3.99 6.60
CA TYR A 26 7.60 -4.61 6.77
C TYR A 26 7.60 -6.14 6.59
N THR A 27 8.77 -6.77 6.44
CA THR A 27 8.92 -8.23 6.23
C THR A 27 8.06 -8.74 5.07
N ILE A 28 7.90 -7.93 4.03
CA ILE A 28 7.11 -8.29 2.85
C ILE A 28 7.90 -9.34 2.07
N SER A 29 7.33 -10.54 1.99
CA SER A 29 7.96 -11.63 1.25
C SER A 29 8.08 -11.26 -0.23
N ARG A 30 9.25 -11.53 -0.84
CA ARG A 30 9.52 -11.23 -2.27
C ARG A 30 8.40 -11.64 -3.24
N PRO A 31 7.72 -12.79 -3.09
CA PRO A 31 6.62 -13.17 -3.99
C PRO A 31 5.38 -12.25 -3.90
N LEU A 32 5.21 -11.53 -2.79
CA LEU A 32 4.10 -10.62 -2.54
C LEU A 32 4.45 -9.16 -2.90
N ALA A 33 5.73 -8.85 -3.11
CA ALA A 33 6.19 -7.51 -3.40
C ALA A 33 5.72 -7.05 -4.79
N SER A 34 5.03 -5.91 -4.84
CA SER A 34 4.54 -5.28 -6.06
C SER A 34 5.22 -3.93 -6.29
N CYS A 35 4.74 -3.13 -7.25
CA CYS A 35 5.30 -1.80 -7.51
C CYS A 35 4.97 -0.78 -6.40
N HIS A 36 3.97 -1.04 -5.57
CA HIS A 36 3.45 -0.11 -4.57
C HIS A 36 3.08 -0.86 -3.28
N THR A 37 3.42 -0.23 -2.16
CA THR A 37 3.11 -0.66 -0.80
C THR A 37 2.22 0.38 -0.14
N ALA A 38 1.08 -0.02 0.39
CA ALA A 38 0.25 0.82 1.24
C ALA A 38 0.12 0.20 2.63
N VAL A 39 0.11 1.05 3.67
CA VAL A 39 -0.09 0.64 5.06
C VAL A 39 -1.36 1.30 5.56
N ILE A 40 -2.34 0.50 5.98
CA ILE A 40 -3.66 0.94 6.44
C ILE A 40 -3.95 0.24 7.76
N ASN A 41 -4.08 0.97 8.87
CA ASN A 41 -4.35 0.42 10.21
C ASN A 41 -3.43 -0.76 10.62
N GLY A 42 -2.17 -0.75 10.17
CA GLY A 42 -1.20 -1.83 10.42
C GLY A 42 -1.26 -3.00 9.42
N TYR A 43 -2.24 -3.02 8.52
CA TYR A 43 -2.29 -3.95 7.40
C TYR A 43 -1.45 -3.45 6.22
N ILE A 44 -0.81 -4.38 5.53
CA ILE A 44 -0.03 -4.13 4.32
C ILE A 44 -0.87 -4.51 3.11
N VAL A 45 -0.94 -3.60 2.14
CA VAL A 45 -1.63 -3.78 0.87
C VAL A 45 -0.61 -3.60 -0.25
N GLU A 46 -0.32 -4.68 -0.98
CA GLU A 46 0.64 -4.69 -2.08
C GLU A 46 -0.06 -4.72 -3.45
N GLY A 47 0.35 -3.81 -4.33
CA GLY A 47 -0.07 -3.81 -5.73
C GLY A 47 -1.39 -3.10 -6.03
N HIS A 48 -2.03 -3.47 -7.15
CA HIS A 48 -3.27 -2.86 -7.61
C HIS A 48 -4.49 -3.52 -6.95
N VAL A 49 -4.69 -3.22 -5.68
CA VAL A 49 -5.83 -3.72 -4.91
C VAL A 49 -7.04 -2.79 -5.09
N PRO A 50 -8.24 -3.32 -5.39
CA PRO A 50 -9.46 -2.53 -5.50
C PRO A 50 -9.79 -1.76 -4.20
N ALA A 51 -10.33 -0.55 -4.35
CA ALA A 51 -10.76 0.26 -3.21
C ALA A 51 -11.84 -0.40 -2.33
N SER A 52 -12.66 -1.30 -2.89
CA SER A 52 -13.62 -2.11 -2.12
C SER A 52 -12.93 -2.98 -1.09
N ASP A 53 -11.86 -3.66 -1.51
CA ASP A 53 -11.18 -4.65 -0.69
C ASP A 53 -10.37 -3.96 0.42
N ILE A 54 -9.88 -2.75 0.14
CA ILE A 54 -9.21 -1.90 1.13
C ILE A 54 -10.17 -1.42 2.23
N ARG A 55 -11.48 -1.27 1.96
CA ARG A 55 -12.44 -0.88 3.01
C ARG A 55 -12.67 -1.99 4.05
N HIS A 56 -12.29 -3.23 3.74
CA HIS A 56 -12.49 -4.38 4.62
C HIS A 56 -11.36 -4.55 5.64
N VAL A 57 -10.26 -3.79 5.51
CA VAL A 57 -9.13 -3.79 6.46
C VAL A 57 -9.19 -2.63 7.47
N ASN A 58 -10.33 -1.92 7.55
CA ASN A 58 -10.56 -0.82 8.49
C ASN A 58 -11.27 -1.25 9.77
#